data_AF-A0A1Y3MQ31-F1
#
_entry.id   AF-A0A1Y3MQ31-F1
#
_cell.length_a   1.000
_cell.length_b   1.000
_cell.length_c   1.000
_cell.angle_alpha   90.00
_cell.angle_beta   90.00
_cell.angle_gamma   90.00
#
_symmetry.space_group_name_H-M   'P 1'
#
loop_
_entity.id
_entity.type
_entity.pdbx_description
1 polymer ?
#
loop_
_entity_poly.entity_id
_entity_poly.type
_entity_poly.pdbx_seq_one_letter_code
_entity_poly.pdbx_strand_id
1 'polypeptide(L)'
;MTRSNPTQLLKFKKDKELLDKIKEKDLLLTELKQKEENIRRINLVLKHRETNEIKKLKSLIVKWRKTSQTITEVLKEKIGKVMVPNIFDNGTEMKEVTLEQILNGLNINPSLLNYDKEEDCFIYSK
;
A
#
# COMPACT_ATOMS: atom_id res chain seq x y z
N MET A 1 0.38 -18.15 71.55
CA MET A 1 1.24 -18.87 70.58
C MET A 1 0.34 -19.69 69.66
N THR A 2 0.06 -19.19 68.46
CA THR A 2 -0.76 -19.88 67.46
C THR A 2 0.07 -20.95 66.76
N ARG A 3 -0.18 -22.23 67.08
CA ARG A 3 0.44 -23.36 66.37
C ARG A 3 -0.12 -23.40 64.94
N SER A 4 0.68 -22.99 63.96
CA SER A 4 0.38 -23.18 62.55
C SER A 4 0.41 -24.68 62.21
N ASN A 5 -0.68 -25.19 61.66
CA ASN A 5 -0.89 -26.62 61.41
C ASN A 5 -0.07 -27.09 60.18
N PRO A 6 0.81 -28.11 60.28
CA PRO A 6 1.74 -28.52 59.21
C PRO A 6 1.04 -28.89 57.89
N THR A 7 -0.16 -29.45 57.98
CA THR A 7 -0.98 -29.87 56.83
C THR A 7 -1.44 -28.67 55.99
N GLN A 8 -1.72 -27.53 56.62
CA GLN A 8 -2.06 -26.30 55.90
C GLN A 8 -0.86 -25.76 55.13
N LEU A 9 0.33 -25.75 55.74
CA LEU A 9 1.58 -25.31 55.12
C LEU A 9 1.95 -26.12 53.86
N LEU A 10 1.75 -27.43 53.90
CA LEU A 10 1.96 -28.32 52.76
C LEU A 10 0.95 -28.05 51.62
N LYS A 11 -0.32 -27.78 51.95
CA LYS A 11 -1.34 -27.41 50.97
C LYS A 11 -1.00 -26.08 50.29
N PHE A 12 -0.64 -25.05 51.05
CA PHE A 12 -0.22 -23.76 50.51
C PHE A 12 1.02 -23.85 49.60
N LYS A 13 2.00 -24.70 49.93
CA LYS A 13 3.16 -24.95 49.06
C LYS A 13 2.75 -25.56 47.71
N LYS A 14 1.87 -26.57 47.73
CA LYS A 14 1.36 -27.20 46.49
C LYS A 14 0.52 -26.25 45.66
N ASP A 15 -0.33 -25.45 46.31
CA ASP A 15 -1.18 -24.45 45.64
C ASP A 15 -0.32 -23.35 44.99
N LYS A 16 0.77 -22.94 45.65
CA LYS A 16 1.74 -21.98 45.09
C LYS A 16 2.49 -22.56 43.88
N GLU A 17 2.99 -23.78 43.98
CA GLU A 17 3.69 -24.45 42.87
C GLU A 17 2.76 -24.65 41.66
N LEU A 18 1.49 -24.98 41.90
CA LEU A 18 0.48 -25.08 40.84
C LEU A 18 0.24 -23.72 40.18
N LEU A 19 0.15 -22.64 40.96
CA LEU A 19 -0.03 -21.28 40.43
C LEU A 19 1.15 -20.84 39.58
N ASP A 20 2.38 -21.15 40.00
CA ASP A 20 3.59 -20.83 39.26
C ASP A 20 3.66 -21.60 37.93
N LYS A 21 3.28 -22.88 37.92
CA LYS A 21 3.17 -23.67 36.68
C LYS A 21 2.08 -23.17 35.73
N ILE A 22 0.95 -22.68 36.25
CA ILE A 22 -0.10 -22.09 35.42
C ILE A 22 0.41 -20.81 34.74
N LYS A 23 1.10 -19.94 35.49
CA LYS A 23 1.71 -18.72 34.94
C LYS A 23 2.76 -19.04 33.88
N GLU A 24 3.63 -20.02 34.14
CA GLU A 24 4.62 -20.48 33.17
C GLU A 24 3.95 -21.02 31.89
N LYS A 25 2.92 -21.84 32.03
CA LYS A 25 2.12 -22.33 30.90
C LYS A 25 1.49 -21.18 30.10
N ASP A 26 0.95 -20.17 30.76
CA ASP A 26 0.34 -19.01 30.08
C ASP A 26 1.38 -18.14 29.35
N LEU A 27 2.57 -17.97 29.94
CA LEU A 27 3.70 -17.30 29.28
C LEU A 27 4.14 -18.07 28.03
N LEU A 28 4.35 -19.38 28.15
CA LEU A 28 4.75 -20.24 27.04
C LEU A 28 3.70 -20.25 25.92
N LEU A 29 2.41 -20.25 26.25
CA LEU A 29 1.35 -20.13 25.23
C LEU A 29 1.38 -18.78 24.51
N THR A 30 1.72 -17.71 25.22
CA THR A 30 1.85 -16.38 24.64
C THR A 30 3.04 -16.32 23.68
N GLU A 31 4.18 -16.86 24.10
CA GLU A 31 5.37 -16.96 23.25
C GLU A 31 5.12 -17.83 22.02
N LEU A 32 4.44 -18.97 22.18
CA LEU A 32 4.08 -19.87 21.09
C LEU A 32 3.24 -19.14 20.04
N LYS A 33 2.17 -18.45 20.46
CA LYS A 33 1.34 -17.64 19.55
C LYS A 33 2.16 -16.58 18.81
N GLN A 34 3.08 -15.91 19.50
CA GLN A 34 3.94 -14.91 18.87
C GLN A 34 4.88 -15.53 17.82
N LYS A 35 5.43 -16.71 18.10
CA LYS A 35 6.30 -17.43 17.16
C LYS A 35 5.50 -17.94 15.94
N GLU A 36 4.31 -18.48 16.15
CA GLU A 36 3.42 -18.91 15.05
C GLU A 36 3.05 -17.75 14.13
N GLU A 37 2.71 -16.60 14.69
CA GLU A 37 2.41 -15.39 13.91
C GLU A 37 3.64 -14.88 13.15
N ASN A 38 4.83 -14.94 13.76
CA ASN A 38 6.07 -14.60 13.06
C ASN A 38 6.32 -15.54 11.87
N ILE A 39 6.12 -16.85 12.05
CA ILE A 39 6.24 -17.85 10.97
C ILE A 39 5.24 -17.55 9.86
N ARG A 40 3.98 -17.23 10.21
CA ARG A 40 2.94 -16.87 9.23
C ARG A 40 3.37 -15.67 8.37
N ARG A 41 3.91 -14.61 8.98
CA ARG A 41 4.40 -13.43 8.25
C ARG A 41 5.58 -13.77 7.34
N ILE A 42 6.53 -14.56 7.83
CA ILE A 42 7.69 -15.01 7.03
C ILE A 42 7.21 -15.80 5.81
N ASN A 43 6.30 -16.75 5.99
CA ASN A 43 5.76 -17.55 4.89
C ASN A 43 5.02 -16.71 3.85
N LEU A 44 4.30 -15.66 4.28
CA LEU A 44 3.67 -14.71 3.36
C LEU A 44 4.70 -13.99 2.49
N VAL A 45 5.79 -13.51 3.10
CA VAL A 45 6.89 -12.85 2.37
C VAL A 45 7.60 -13.82 1.43
N LEU A 46 7.86 -15.06 1.86
CA LEU A 46 8.49 -16.08 1.03
C LEU A 46 7.62 -16.43 -0.18
N LYS A 47 6.32 -16.65 0.03
CA LYS A 47 5.36 -16.90 -1.06
C LYS A 47 5.36 -15.76 -2.08
N HIS A 48 5.35 -14.51 -1.62
CA HIS A 48 5.41 -13.34 -2.51
C HIS A 48 6.75 -13.21 -3.26
N ARG A 49 7.85 -13.71 -2.70
CA ARG A 49 9.15 -13.75 -3.38
C ARG A 49 9.21 -14.87 -4.43
N GLU A 50 8.67 -16.05 -4.11
CA GLU A 50 8.63 -17.21 -5.00
C GLU A 50 7.79 -16.98 -6.25
N THR A 51 6.61 -16.35 -6.12
CA THR A 51 5.71 -16.18 -7.27
C THR A 51 6.23 -15.15 -8.29
N ASN A 52 7.25 -14.36 -7.94
CA ASN A 52 7.82 -13.28 -8.78
C ASN A 52 6.75 -12.31 -9.34
N GLU A 53 5.55 -12.32 -8.73
CA GLU A 53 4.37 -11.60 -9.18
C GLU A 53 4.59 -10.11 -9.09
N ILE A 54 5.35 -9.64 -8.09
CA ILE A 54 5.70 -8.23 -7.94
C ILE A 54 6.49 -7.73 -9.16
N LYS A 55 7.43 -8.51 -9.69
CA LYS A 55 8.20 -8.12 -10.89
C LYS A 55 7.31 -8.09 -12.12
N LYS A 56 6.41 -9.07 -12.27
CA LYS A 56 5.42 -9.12 -13.36
C LYS A 56 4.43 -7.95 -13.28
N LEU A 57 3.91 -7.64 -12.09
CA LEU A 57 3.02 -6.51 -11.84
C LEU A 57 3.73 -5.19 -12.14
N LYS A 58 4.97 -5.00 -11.68
CA LYS A 58 5.79 -3.81 -12.02
C LYS A 58 5.95 -3.68 -13.53
N SER A 59 6.24 -4.78 -14.25
CA SER A 59 6.35 -4.76 -15.71
C SER A 59 5.03 -4.38 -16.38
N LEU A 60 3.90 -4.94 -15.93
CA LEU A 60 2.58 -4.61 -16.46
C LEU A 60 2.22 -3.15 -16.20
N ILE A 61 2.51 -2.62 -15.00
CA ILE A 61 2.31 -1.20 -14.67
C ILE A 61 3.08 -0.31 -15.64
N VAL A 62 4.35 -0.61 -15.90
CA VAL A 62 5.16 0.18 -16.85
C VAL A 62 4.60 0.11 -18.27
N LYS A 63 4.20 -1.08 -18.74
CA LYS A 63 3.62 -1.26 -20.08
C LYS A 63 2.32 -0.48 -20.24
N TRP A 64 1.38 -0.66 -19.31
CA TRP A 64 0.09 0.04 -19.36
C TRP A 64 0.26 1.54 -19.23
N ARG A 65 1.15 2.00 -18.33
CA ARG A 65 1.48 3.43 -18.22
C ARG A 65 1.97 4.00 -19.54
N LYS A 66 2.96 3.35 -20.16
CA LYS A 66 3.51 3.82 -21.44
C LYS A 66 2.45 3.88 -22.53
N THR A 67 1.63 2.83 -22.65
CA THR A 67 0.54 2.80 -23.62
C THR A 67 -0.47 3.92 -23.38
N SER A 68 -0.85 4.16 -22.12
CA SER A 68 -1.77 5.25 -21.76
C SER A 68 -1.18 6.62 -22.08
N GLN A 69 0.08 6.87 -21.72
CA GLN A 69 0.80 8.11 -22.05
C GLN A 69 0.76 8.37 -23.57
N THR A 70 1.17 7.39 -24.37
CA THR A 70 1.14 7.49 -25.84
C THR A 70 -0.26 7.76 -26.38
N ILE A 71 -1.30 7.09 -25.86
CA ILE A 71 -2.68 7.33 -26.31
C ILE A 71 -3.13 8.76 -25.93
N THR A 72 -2.77 9.25 -24.75
CA THR A 72 -3.10 10.62 -24.34
C THR A 72 -2.40 11.66 -25.22
N GLU A 73 -1.13 11.45 -25.58
CA GLU A 73 -0.41 12.29 -26.55
C GLU A 73 -1.09 12.29 -27.92
N VAL A 74 -1.47 11.11 -28.43
CA VAL A 74 -2.20 10.99 -29.70
C VAL A 74 -3.57 11.67 -29.64
N LEU A 75 -4.26 11.61 -28.51
CA LEU A 75 -5.53 12.32 -28.31
C LEU A 75 -5.33 13.83 -28.31
N LYS A 76 -4.25 14.33 -27.68
CA LYS A 76 -3.87 15.76 -27.72
C LYS A 76 -3.68 16.24 -29.14
N GLU A 77 -2.93 15.50 -29.95
CA GLU A 77 -2.71 15.81 -31.37
C GLU A 77 -4.02 15.79 -32.16
N LYS A 78 -4.89 14.79 -31.95
CA LYS A 78 -6.16 14.66 -32.68
C LYS A 78 -7.20 15.73 -32.31
N ILE A 79 -7.24 16.14 -31.04
CA ILE A 79 -8.11 17.23 -30.59
C ILE A 79 -7.54 18.56 -31.10
N GLY A 80 -6.22 18.72 -31.03
CA GLY A 80 -5.49 19.87 -31.57
C GLY A 80 -5.73 21.14 -30.78
N LYS A 81 -6.84 21.83 -31.04
CA LYS A 81 -7.16 23.12 -30.44
C LYS A 81 -8.59 23.18 -29.92
N VAL A 82 -8.76 23.83 -28.79
CA VAL A 82 -10.03 24.07 -28.12
C VAL A 82 -10.30 25.57 -28.02
N MET A 83 -11.57 25.94 -28.12
CA MET A 83 -12.01 27.32 -28.00
C MET A 83 -12.12 27.67 -26.51
N VAL A 84 -11.38 28.69 -26.08
CA VAL A 84 -11.36 29.17 -24.69
C VAL A 84 -11.72 30.66 -24.62
N PRO A 85 -12.32 31.14 -23.53
CA PRO A 85 -12.62 32.56 -23.36
C PRO A 85 -11.34 33.40 -23.38
N ASN A 86 -11.35 34.48 -24.16
CA ASN A 86 -10.27 35.45 -24.17
C ASN A 86 -10.49 36.48 -23.06
N ILE A 87 -9.51 36.62 -22.19
CA ILE A 87 -9.55 37.47 -20.99
C ILE A 87 -9.47 38.96 -21.37
N PHE A 88 -8.98 39.30 -22.57
CA PHE A 88 -8.68 40.67 -22.97
C PHE A 88 -9.79 41.36 -23.76
N ASP A 89 -10.64 40.62 -24.48
CA ASP A 89 -11.60 41.21 -25.43
C ASP A 89 -13.03 40.65 -25.36
N ASN A 90 -13.38 39.93 -24.28
CA ASN A 90 -14.67 39.22 -24.14
C ASN A 90 -15.01 38.27 -25.32
N GLY A 91 -14.03 37.94 -26.16
CA GLY A 91 -14.15 37.01 -27.27
C GLY A 91 -13.73 35.60 -26.89
N THR A 92 -13.48 34.78 -27.91
CA THR A 92 -12.92 33.44 -27.75
C THR A 92 -11.65 33.27 -28.58
N GLU A 93 -10.67 32.56 -28.04
CA GLU A 93 -9.42 32.22 -28.72
C GLU A 93 -9.26 30.71 -28.87
N MET A 94 -8.52 30.27 -29.89
CA MET A 94 -8.18 28.86 -30.08
C MET A 94 -6.84 28.57 -29.42
N LYS A 95 -6.85 27.81 -28.31
CA LYS A 95 -5.65 27.33 -27.63
C LYS A 95 -5.44 25.85 -27.83
N GLU A 96 -4.20 25.41 -27.78
CA GLU A 96 -3.89 23.98 -27.78
C GLU A 96 -4.48 23.33 -26.53
N VAL A 97 -5.03 22.12 -26.71
CA VAL A 97 -5.52 21.35 -25.57
C VAL A 97 -4.32 20.85 -24.75
N THR A 98 -4.39 21.01 -23.44
CA THR A 98 -3.34 20.55 -22.52
C THR A 98 -3.53 19.06 -22.19
N LEU A 99 -2.45 18.38 -21.80
CA LEU A 99 -2.58 17.00 -21.31
C LEU A 99 -3.40 16.97 -20.02
N GLU A 100 -3.28 17.98 -19.14
CA GLU A 100 -4.10 18.09 -17.92
C GLU A 100 -5.60 18.07 -18.25
N GLN A 101 -6.04 18.81 -19.28
CA GLN A 101 -7.45 18.83 -19.71
C GLN A 101 -7.91 17.45 -20.21
N ILE A 102 -7.07 16.73 -20.94
CA ILE A 102 -7.40 15.39 -21.45
C ILE A 102 -7.47 14.38 -20.30
N LEU A 103 -6.50 14.42 -19.38
CA LEU A 103 -6.48 13.55 -18.21
C LEU A 103 -7.70 13.77 -17.33
N ASN A 104 -8.07 15.04 -17.11
CA ASN A 104 -9.28 15.39 -16.37
C ASN A 104 -10.54 14.92 -17.10
N GLY A 105 -10.61 15.07 -18.43
CA GLY A 105 -11.74 14.59 -19.24
C GLY A 105 -11.89 13.06 -19.22
N LEU A 106 -10.78 12.32 -19.11
CA LEU A 106 -10.77 10.86 -18.99
C LEU A 106 -10.86 10.36 -17.55
N ASN A 107 -10.93 11.27 -16.56
CA ASN A 107 -10.89 10.96 -15.14
C ASN A 107 -9.68 10.09 -14.72
N ILE A 108 -8.52 10.37 -15.33
CA ILE A 108 -7.26 9.68 -15.04
C ILE A 108 -6.48 10.47 -14.01
N ASN A 109 -6.10 9.81 -12.92
CA ASN A 109 -5.21 10.42 -11.93
C ASN A 109 -3.82 10.69 -12.57
N PRO A 110 -3.36 11.96 -12.66
CA PRO A 110 -2.11 12.30 -13.32
C PRO A 110 -0.87 11.63 -12.72
N SER A 111 -0.88 11.35 -11.41
CA SER A 111 0.21 10.66 -10.72
C SER A 111 0.42 9.21 -11.20
N LEU A 112 -0.61 8.54 -11.73
CA LEU A 112 -0.48 7.19 -12.27
C LEU A 112 0.35 7.16 -13.57
N LEU A 113 0.35 8.28 -14.30
CA LEU A 113 1.04 8.46 -15.57
C LEU A 113 2.33 9.29 -15.46
N ASN A 114 2.80 9.61 -14.25
CA ASN A 114 3.94 10.50 -14.03
C ASN A 114 3.81 11.81 -14.83
N TYR A 115 2.62 12.41 -14.78
CA TYR A 115 2.37 13.69 -15.43
C TYR A 115 3.10 14.82 -14.69
N ASP A 116 3.83 15.63 -15.45
CA ASP A 116 4.43 16.88 -15.01
C ASP A 116 3.50 18.04 -15.39
N LYS A 117 3.02 18.76 -14.37
CA LYS A 117 2.10 19.88 -14.54
C LYS A 117 2.79 21.15 -15.02
N GLU A 118 4.07 21.34 -14.69
CA GLU A 118 4.80 22.55 -15.05
C GLU A 118 5.15 22.53 -16.54
N GLU A 119 5.56 21.37 -17.04
CA GLU A 119 5.99 21.17 -18.43
C GLU A 119 4.89 20.63 -19.36
N ASP A 120 3.68 20.38 -18.85
CA ASP A 120 2.57 19.70 -19.57
C ASP A 120 3.03 18.46 -20.34
N CYS A 121 3.79 17.58 -19.70
CA CYS A 121 4.39 16.40 -20.33
C CYS A 121 4.43 15.17 -19.40
N PHE A 122 4.84 14.01 -19.94
CA PHE A 122 5.01 12.79 -19.16
C PHE A 122 6.48 12.50 -18.84
N ILE A 123 6.76 12.17 -17.58
CA ILE A 123 8.09 11.76 -17.16
C ILE A 123 8.28 10.26 -17.43
N TYR A 124 9.14 9.98 -18.40
CA TYR A 124 9.60 8.63 -18.72
C TYR A 124 10.71 8.23 -17.73
N SER A 125 10.35 7.43 -16.72
CA SER A 125 11.37 6.77 -15.89
C SER A 125 12.12 5.75 -16.75
N LYS A 126 13.46 5.80 -16.71
CA LYS A 126 14.35 4.80 -17.31
C LYS A 126 14.20 3.43 -16.65
#